data_AF-A0A950YZN3-F1
#
_entry.id   AF-A0A950YZN3-F1
#
_cell.length_a   1.000
_cell.length_b   1.000
_cell.length_c   1.000
_cell.angle_alpha   90.00
_cell.angle_beta   90.00
_cell.angle_gamma   90.00
#
_symmetry.space_group_name_H-M   'P 1'
#
loop_
_entity.id
_entity.type
_entity.pdbx_description
1 polymer ?
#
loop_
_entity_poly.entity_id
_entity_poly.type
_entity_poly.pdbx_seq_one_letter_code
_entity_poly.pdbx_strand_id
1 'polypeptide(L)'
;YYAAGGNRTALLGALFISLIVDQIGYIDLARQPAFSPSSQWAGENPDLLNRYPHLDLVSPDFDFAMRTHLYGPAWLSSRLIMITSRESMLRFAGNDNAALAALAIHRWTGWPLTDYFQFRRTHTQFLLYGEYWMYNALKSEGAQIELLGWAGPYRLYLVNAPKL
;
A
#
# COMPACT_ATOMS: atom_id res chain seq x y z
N TYR A 1 0.68 -23.55 -29.58
CA TYR A 1 -0.62 -22.91 -29.29
C TYR A 1 -0.86 -22.93 -27.79
N TYR A 2 -0.31 -21.96 -27.07
CA TYR A 2 -0.63 -21.75 -25.65
C TYR A 2 -1.63 -20.60 -25.56
N ALA A 3 -2.76 -20.88 -24.91
CA ALA A 3 -3.88 -19.98 -24.75
C ALA A 3 -3.46 -18.74 -23.96
N ALA A 4 -3.63 -17.56 -24.59
CA ALA A 4 -3.56 -16.27 -23.93
C ALA A 4 -4.79 -16.07 -23.03
N GLY A 5 -4.76 -16.67 -21.85
CA GLY A 5 -5.65 -16.34 -20.73
C GLY A 5 -5.14 -15.11 -19.98
N GLY A 6 -4.83 -14.02 -20.70
CA GLY A 6 -4.38 -12.76 -20.12
C GLY A 6 -5.56 -12.05 -19.47
N ASN A 7 -5.56 -11.98 -18.14
CA ASN A 7 -6.57 -11.31 -17.35
C ASN A 7 -6.65 -9.82 -17.77
N ARG A 8 -7.66 -9.45 -18.56
CA ARG A 8 -7.79 -8.12 -19.21
C ARG A 8 -7.76 -6.96 -18.20
N THR A 9 -8.09 -7.22 -16.95
CA THR A 9 -8.02 -6.29 -15.81
C THR A 9 -6.59 -5.90 -15.44
N ALA A 10 -5.60 -6.80 -15.56
CA ALA A 10 -4.21 -6.51 -15.23
C ALA A 10 -3.54 -5.60 -16.28
N LEU A 11 -3.84 -5.84 -17.56
CA LEU A 11 -3.36 -5.03 -18.67
C LEU A 11 -3.94 -3.61 -18.65
N LEU A 12 -5.19 -3.48 -18.24
CA LEU A 12 -5.89 -2.21 -18.09
C LEU A 12 -5.39 -1.42 -16.86
N GLY A 13 -5.11 -2.09 -15.74
CA GLY A 13 -4.46 -1.46 -14.57
C GLY A 13 -3.08 -0.87 -14.90
N ALA A 14 -2.26 -1.59 -15.67
CA ALA A 14 -0.96 -1.10 -16.14
C ALA A 14 -1.07 0.12 -17.08
N LEU A 15 -2.09 0.16 -17.95
CA LEU A 15 -2.34 1.29 -18.85
C LEU A 15 -2.80 2.55 -18.10
N PHE A 16 -3.57 2.38 -17.02
CA PHE A 16 -4.09 3.51 -16.23
C PHE A 16 -2.98 4.18 -15.40
N ILE A 17 -1.99 3.41 -14.93
CA ILE A 17 -0.78 3.95 -14.30
C ILE A 17 -0.02 4.85 -15.28
N SER A 18 0.06 4.47 -16.56
CA SER A 18 0.71 5.31 -17.57
C SER A 18 -0.04 6.62 -17.84
N LEU A 19 -1.38 6.63 -17.74
CA LEU A 19 -2.21 7.81 -18.04
C LEU A 19 -2.34 8.80 -16.87
N ILE A 20 -2.27 8.34 -15.62
CA ILE A 20 -2.19 9.25 -14.45
C ILE A 20 -0.80 9.90 -14.36
N VAL A 21 0.21 9.27 -14.97
CA VAL A 21 1.60 9.72 -15.01
C VAL A 21 1.90 10.65 -16.21
N ASP A 22 0.90 11.10 -16.98
CA ASP A 22 1.10 12.04 -18.10
C ASP A 22 1.42 13.50 -17.69
N GLN A 23 1.77 13.73 -16.42
CA GLN A 23 2.58 14.90 -16.02
C GLN A 23 4.00 14.56 -15.51
N ILE A 24 4.42 13.29 -15.51
CA ILE A 24 5.74 12.85 -15.05
C ILE A 24 6.27 11.70 -15.94
N GLY A 25 6.71 12.02 -17.15
CA GLY A 25 7.67 11.21 -17.91
C GLY A 25 7.16 9.89 -18.52
N TYR A 26 7.45 9.72 -19.81
CA TYR A 26 7.30 8.45 -20.53
C TYR A 26 8.01 7.31 -19.78
N ILE A 27 7.25 6.40 -19.15
CA ILE A 27 7.78 5.11 -18.71
C ILE A 27 7.71 4.17 -19.93
N ASP A 28 8.85 3.95 -20.56
CA ASP A 28 9.02 2.95 -21.61
C ASP A 28 8.87 1.54 -21.00
N LEU A 29 7.66 0.99 -21.09
CA LEU A 29 7.31 -0.35 -20.62
C LEU A 29 8.10 -1.46 -21.35
N ALA A 30 8.73 -1.18 -22.49
CA ALA A 30 9.50 -2.15 -23.27
C ALA A 30 10.97 -2.26 -22.83
N ARG A 31 11.45 -1.37 -21.95
CA ARG A 31 12.84 -1.34 -21.47
C ARG A 31 13.02 -1.63 -19.99
N GLN A 32 11.95 -1.94 -19.26
CA GLN A 32 12.15 -2.46 -17.91
C GLN A 32 12.80 -3.84 -18.00
N PRO A 33 13.93 -4.09 -17.33
CA PRO A 33 14.48 -5.43 -17.23
C PRO A 33 13.38 -6.33 -16.69
N ALA A 34 13.26 -7.54 -17.24
CA ALA A 34 12.28 -8.53 -16.83
C ALA A 34 12.21 -8.53 -15.29
N PHE A 35 11.04 -8.12 -14.78
CA PHE A 35 10.77 -8.01 -13.36
C PHE A 35 11.20 -9.31 -12.69
N SER A 36 12.26 -9.26 -11.88
CA SER A 36 12.66 -10.42 -11.07
C SER A 36 11.64 -10.54 -9.94
N PRO A 37 10.83 -11.60 -9.87
CA PRO A 37 9.79 -11.74 -8.85
C PRO A 37 10.33 -11.81 -7.41
N SER A 38 11.66 -11.88 -7.24
CA SER A 38 12.32 -12.36 -6.04
C SER A 38 12.92 -11.29 -5.12
N SER A 39 12.74 -9.98 -5.33
CA SER A 39 13.61 -9.03 -4.60
C SER A 39 13.05 -7.70 -4.10
N GLN A 40 11.73 -7.42 -4.11
CA GLN A 40 11.21 -6.18 -3.47
C GLN A 40 9.80 -6.30 -2.85
N TRP A 41 9.53 -7.32 -2.04
CA TRP A 41 8.23 -7.45 -1.36
C TRP A 41 8.36 -7.19 0.15
N ALA A 42 7.30 -6.71 0.80
CA ALA A 42 7.19 -6.77 2.27
C ALA A 42 7.42 -8.18 2.81
N GLY A 43 7.15 -9.20 1.99
CA GLY A 43 7.39 -10.61 2.28
C GLY A 43 8.86 -11.05 2.30
N GLU A 44 9.85 -10.17 2.14
CA GLU A 44 11.27 -10.53 2.31
C GLU A 44 11.64 -10.86 3.76
N ASN A 45 10.79 -10.48 4.71
CA ASN A 45 10.90 -10.90 6.10
C ASN A 45 9.55 -11.43 6.60
N PRO A 46 9.10 -12.60 6.10
CA PRO A 46 7.79 -13.14 6.44
C PRO A 46 7.73 -13.48 7.93
N ASP A 47 8.86 -13.84 8.55
CA ASP A 47 8.95 -14.12 9.98
C ASP A 47 8.54 -12.92 10.83
N LEU A 48 8.93 -11.70 10.44
CA LEU A 48 8.55 -10.49 11.17
C LEU A 48 7.04 -10.23 11.09
N LEU A 49 6.42 -10.45 9.92
CA LEU A 49 4.98 -10.32 9.72
C LEU A 49 4.19 -11.46 10.41
N ASN A 50 4.78 -12.65 10.50
CA ASN A 50 4.18 -13.83 11.10
C ASN A 50 4.25 -13.84 12.63
N ARG A 51 5.08 -13.01 13.26
CA ARG A 51 5.06 -12.77 14.72
C ARG A 51 3.75 -12.12 15.19
N TYR A 52 3.04 -11.44 14.29
CA TYR A 52 1.80 -10.72 14.58
C TYR A 52 0.69 -11.14 13.61
N PRO A 53 0.29 -12.43 13.57
CA PRO A 53 -0.57 -12.96 12.52
C PRO A 53 -2.01 -12.40 12.57
N HIS A 54 -2.42 -11.87 13.72
CA HIS A 54 -3.76 -11.35 13.96
C HIS A 54 -3.89 -9.83 13.73
N LEU A 55 -2.79 -9.14 13.46
CA LEU A 55 -2.81 -7.70 13.20
C LEU A 55 -2.95 -7.42 11.71
N ASP A 56 -3.75 -6.42 11.39
CA ASP A 56 -3.84 -5.90 10.03
C ASP A 56 -2.52 -5.26 9.60
N LEU A 57 -2.16 -5.46 8.34
CA LEU A 57 -1.02 -4.80 7.71
C LEU A 57 -1.53 -3.59 6.95
N VAL A 58 -1.23 -2.41 7.45
CA VAL A 58 -1.63 -1.16 6.82
C VAL A 58 -0.51 -0.63 5.96
N SER A 59 -0.83 -0.23 4.72
CA SER A 59 0.08 0.53 3.90
C SER A 59 -0.55 1.84 3.39
N PRO A 60 0.13 2.98 3.59
CA PRO A 60 -0.22 4.26 2.98
C PRO A 60 0.33 4.43 1.56
N ASP A 61 1.13 3.47 1.07
CA ASP A 61 1.75 3.48 -0.26
C ASP A 61 0.88 2.73 -1.26
N PHE A 62 0.32 3.48 -2.22
CA PHE A 62 -0.57 2.92 -3.24
C PHE A 62 0.12 1.92 -4.17
N ASP A 63 1.35 2.20 -4.61
CA ASP A 63 2.05 1.32 -5.56
C ASP A 63 2.35 -0.02 -4.90
N PHE A 64 2.86 0.02 -3.66
CA PHE A 64 3.07 -1.19 -2.87
C PHE A 64 1.77 -1.97 -2.66
N ALA A 65 0.71 -1.28 -2.23
CA ALA A 65 -0.54 -1.95 -1.89
C ALA A 65 -1.15 -2.63 -3.13
N MET A 66 -1.12 -1.96 -4.27
CA MET A 66 -1.67 -2.47 -5.53
C MET A 66 -0.87 -3.65 -6.05
N ARG A 67 0.46 -3.55 -6.06
CA ARG A 67 1.34 -4.66 -6.46
C ARG A 67 1.13 -5.88 -5.59
N THR A 68 1.04 -5.68 -4.27
CA THR A 68 0.83 -6.77 -3.31
C THR A 68 -0.55 -7.40 -3.49
N HIS A 69 -1.58 -6.61 -3.81
CA HIS A 69 -2.91 -7.14 -4.09
C HIS A 69 -2.94 -8.00 -5.37
N LEU A 70 -2.26 -7.56 -6.44
CA LEU A 70 -2.30 -8.23 -7.74
C LEU A 70 -1.36 -9.42 -7.86
N TYR A 71 -0.18 -9.33 -7.24
CA TYR A 71 0.92 -10.28 -7.44
C TYR A 71 1.51 -10.84 -6.14
N GLY A 72 1.10 -10.31 -4.98
CA GLY A 72 1.58 -10.76 -3.69
C GLY A 72 1.01 -12.12 -3.30
N PRO A 73 1.67 -12.83 -2.36
CA PRO A 73 1.16 -14.09 -1.86
C PRO A 73 -0.16 -13.89 -1.11
N ALA A 74 -1.07 -14.87 -1.21
CA ALA A 74 -2.44 -14.77 -0.66
C ALA A 74 -2.49 -14.46 0.85
N TRP A 75 -1.52 -14.97 1.62
CA TRP A 75 -1.43 -14.71 3.06
C TRP A 75 -1.12 -13.24 3.40
N LEU A 76 -0.43 -12.54 2.49
CA LEU A 76 -0.08 -11.13 2.66
C LEU A 76 -1.20 -10.24 2.13
N SER A 77 -1.71 -10.54 0.93
CA SER A 77 -2.76 -9.73 0.29
C SER A 77 -4.08 -9.73 1.06
N SER A 78 -4.40 -10.82 1.77
CA SER A 78 -5.59 -10.90 2.64
C SER A 78 -5.52 -10.06 3.92
N ARG A 79 -4.31 -9.70 4.36
CA ARG A 79 -4.06 -8.89 5.56
C ARG A 79 -3.81 -7.42 5.25
N LEU A 80 -3.55 -7.11 3.98
CA LEU A 80 -3.17 -5.78 3.54
C LEU A 80 -4.41 -4.90 3.45
N ILE A 81 -4.41 -3.81 4.22
CA ILE A 81 -5.40 -2.75 4.14
C ILE A 81 -4.75 -1.52 3.53
N MET A 82 -5.27 -1.13 2.37
CA MET A 82 -4.92 0.15 1.77
C MET A 82 -5.66 1.28 2.48
N ILE A 83 -4.90 2.19 3.07
CA ILE A 83 -5.43 3.35 3.78
C ILE A 83 -5.19 4.64 2.99
N THR A 84 -6.21 5.48 2.93
CA THR A 84 -6.14 6.81 2.33
C THR A 84 -6.71 7.87 3.26
N SER A 85 -6.19 9.09 3.15
CA SER A 85 -6.79 10.29 3.72
C SER A 85 -6.27 11.49 2.97
N ARG A 86 -7.15 12.12 2.19
CA ARG A 86 -6.81 13.32 1.43
C ARG A 86 -6.30 14.43 2.35
N GLU A 87 -7.01 14.66 3.46
CA GLU A 87 -6.67 15.68 4.44
C GLU A 87 -5.29 15.42 5.07
N SER A 88 -5.05 14.20 5.55
CA SER A 88 -3.77 13.85 6.19
C SER A 88 -2.62 13.85 5.19
N MET A 89 -2.84 13.43 3.94
CA MET A 89 -1.83 13.49 2.89
C MET A 89 -1.45 14.94 2.55
N LEU A 90 -2.43 15.84 2.36
CA LEU A 90 -2.12 17.26 2.15
C LEU A 90 -1.32 17.84 3.32
N ARG A 91 -1.73 17.52 4.55
CA ARG A 91 -1.08 18.04 5.77
C ARG A 91 0.33 17.50 5.99
N PHE A 92 0.56 16.20 5.78
CA PHE A 92 1.80 15.53 6.19
C PHE A 92 2.71 15.09 5.04
N ALA A 93 2.21 15.04 3.80
CA ALA A 93 2.99 14.78 2.58
C ALA A 93 3.01 15.97 1.60
N GLY A 94 2.21 17.02 1.83
CA GLY A 94 2.19 18.24 1.02
C GLY A 94 1.49 18.10 -0.35
N ASN A 95 0.92 16.93 -0.66
CA ASN A 95 0.12 16.67 -1.85
C ASN A 95 -0.87 15.52 -1.57
N ASP A 96 -1.86 15.33 -2.45
CA ASP A 96 -2.87 14.26 -2.36
C ASP A 96 -2.88 13.32 -3.59
N ASN A 97 -1.81 13.34 -4.39
CA ASN A 97 -1.75 12.58 -5.64
C ASN A 97 -2.04 11.08 -5.45
N ALA A 98 -1.46 10.49 -4.40
CA ALA A 98 -1.69 9.08 -4.06
C ALA A 98 -3.15 8.80 -3.66
N ALA A 99 -3.81 9.72 -2.93
CA ALA A 99 -5.23 9.58 -2.61
C ALA A 99 -6.10 9.69 -3.86
N LEU A 100 -5.81 10.61 -4.77
CA LEU A 100 -6.55 10.77 -6.02
C LEU A 100 -6.39 9.54 -6.92
N ALA A 101 -5.18 9.00 -7.05
CA ALA A 101 -4.91 7.77 -7.80
C ALA A 101 -5.66 6.57 -7.19
N ALA A 102 -5.60 6.42 -5.87
CA ALA A 102 -6.32 5.38 -5.13
C ALA A 102 -7.84 5.44 -5.39
N LEU A 103 -8.42 6.63 -5.30
CA LEU A 103 -9.85 6.86 -5.55
C LEU A 103 -10.24 6.55 -7.00
N ALA A 104 -9.40 6.92 -7.97
CA ALA A 104 -9.63 6.62 -9.38
C ALA A 104 -9.66 5.11 -9.63
N ILE A 105 -8.68 4.37 -9.07
CA ILE A 105 -8.67 2.90 -9.16
C ILE A 105 -9.86 2.29 -8.45
N HIS A 106 -10.16 2.70 -7.22
CA HIS A 106 -11.32 2.20 -6.47
C HIS A 106 -12.61 2.33 -7.28
N ARG A 107 -12.86 3.50 -7.90
CA ARG A 107 -14.05 3.73 -8.74
C ARG A 107 -14.11 2.83 -9.96
N TRP A 108 -12.96 2.46 -10.51
CA TRP A 108 -12.91 1.68 -11.74
C TRP A 108 -12.91 0.17 -11.51
N THR A 109 -12.26 -0.29 -10.46
CA THR A 109 -12.05 -1.72 -10.19
C THR A 109 -12.88 -2.25 -9.02
N GLY A 110 -13.44 -1.36 -8.19
CA GLY A 110 -14.07 -1.72 -6.93
C GLY A 110 -13.08 -2.15 -5.85
N TRP A 111 -11.76 -1.97 -6.07
CA TRP A 111 -10.74 -2.40 -5.12
C TRP A 111 -10.94 -1.70 -3.76
N PRO A 112 -11.04 -2.41 -2.62
CA PRO A 112 -11.36 -1.79 -1.34
C PRO A 112 -10.38 -0.71 -0.95
N LEU A 113 -10.92 0.47 -0.63
CA LEU A 113 -10.17 1.62 -0.16
C LEU A 113 -10.75 2.05 1.17
N THR A 114 -9.92 2.13 2.20
CA THR A 114 -10.38 2.46 3.55
C THR A 114 -9.93 3.87 3.92
N ASP A 115 -10.88 4.68 4.40
CA ASP A 115 -10.57 5.99 4.95
C ASP A 115 -9.85 5.87 6.29
N TYR A 116 -8.81 6.69 6.48
CA TYR A 116 -7.98 6.70 7.68
C TYR A 116 -8.78 6.87 8.98
N PHE A 117 -9.69 7.84 9.04
CA PHE A 117 -10.44 8.13 10.26
C PHE A 117 -11.46 7.03 10.55
N GLN A 118 -12.06 6.45 9.51
CA GLN A 118 -12.92 5.28 9.67
C GLN A 118 -12.14 4.09 10.22
N PHE A 119 -10.97 3.79 9.67
CA PHE A 119 -10.11 2.71 10.13
C PHE A 119 -9.70 2.88 11.60
N ARG A 120 -9.25 4.08 11.96
CA ARG A 120 -8.73 4.36 13.30
C ARG A 120 -9.78 4.35 14.41
N ARG A 121 -11.07 4.51 14.09
CA ARG A 121 -12.18 4.36 15.06
C ARG A 121 -12.33 2.92 15.56
N THR A 122 -11.96 1.95 14.73
CA THR A 122 -12.12 0.52 15.01
C THR A 122 -10.80 -0.19 15.29
N HIS A 123 -9.66 0.38 14.88
CA HIS A 123 -8.34 -0.22 15.03
C HIS A 123 -7.41 0.67 15.85
N THR A 124 -7.11 0.23 17.07
CA THR A 124 -6.14 0.88 17.97
C THR A 124 -4.77 0.24 17.90
N GLN A 125 -4.66 -0.98 17.35
CA GLN A 125 -3.40 -1.68 17.20
C GLN A 125 -3.34 -2.33 15.81
N PHE A 126 -2.24 -2.12 15.09
CA PHE A 126 -2.02 -2.64 13.74
C PHE A 126 -0.54 -2.55 13.36
N LEU A 127 -0.16 -3.19 12.25
CA LEU A 127 1.16 -3.05 11.66
C LEU A 127 1.13 -1.94 10.61
N LEU A 128 2.12 -1.05 10.63
CA LEU A 128 2.30 -0.02 9.60
C LEU A 128 3.52 -0.36 8.74
N TYR A 129 3.32 -0.42 7.43
CA TYR A 129 4.37 -0.66 6.45
C TYR A 129 4.82 0.66 5.78
N GLY A 130 6.00 1.16 6.13
CA GLY A 130 6.59 2.40 5.62
C GLY A 130 6.36 3.66 6.48
N GLU A 131 7.23 4.66 6.33
CA GLU A 131 7.24 5.93 7.09
C GLU A 131 6.69 7.13 6.27
N TYR A 132 5.48 7.02 5.73
CA TYR A 132 4.86 8.10 4.95
C TYR A 132 3.99 9.05 5.81
N TRP A 133 3.07 9.79 5.17
CA TRP A 133 2.13 10.71 5.83
C TRP A 133 1.44 10.11 7.05
N MET A 134 1.11 8.80 7.01
CA MET A 134 0.39 8.12 8.08
C MET A 134 1.24 8.00 9.36
N TYR A 135 2.55 7.79 9.25
CA TYR A 135 3.44 7.77 10.42
C TYR A 135 3.37 9.10 11.17
N ASN A 136 3.46 10.22 10.44
CA ASN A 136 3.39 11.56 11.02
C ASN A 136 2.01 11.89 11.58
N ALA A 137 0.94 11.47 10.89
CA ALA A 137 -0.43 11.60 11.38
C ALA A 137 -0.60 10.88 12.73
N LEU A 138 -0.23 9.60 12.80
CA LEU A 138 -0.30 8.79 14.02
C LEU A 138 0.52 9.38 15.15
N LYS A 139 1.74 9.83 14.87
CA LYS A 139 2.60 10.48 15.87
C LYS A 139 1.96 11.77 16.40
N SER A 140 1.33 12.56 15.53
CA SER A 140 0.63 13.78 15.95
C SER A 140 -0.61 13.52 16.81
N GLU A 141 -1.20 12.33 16.69
CA GLU A 141 -2.33 11.85 17.51
C GLU A 141 -1.89 11.18 18.82
N GLY A 142 -0.59 11.14 19.12
CA GLY A 142 -0.06 10.52 20.33
C GLY A 142 0.01 8.99 20.26
N ALA A 143 0.04 8.41 19.06
CA ALA A 143 0.31 6.99 18.92
C ALA A 143 1.72 6.61 19.39
N GLN A 144 1.83 5.48 20.06
CA GLN A 144 3.10 4.80 20.30
C GLN A 144 3.44 3.96 19.06
N ILE A 145 4.61 4.22 18.48
CA ILE A 145 5.05 3.56 17.24
C ILE A 145 6.42 2.92 17.49
N GLU A 146 6.48 1.60 17.44
CA GLU A 146 7.68 0.81 17.65
C GLU A 146 8.20 0.29 16.31
N LEU A 147 9.49 0.51 16.02
CA LEU A 147 10.14 -0.09 14.85
C LEU A 147 10.42 -1.57 15.12
N LEU A 148 9.79 -2.45 14.34
CA LEU A 148 10.03 -3.90 14.41
C LEU A 148 11.22 -4.34 13.56
N GLY A 149 11.53 -3.58 12.51
CA GLY A 149 12.66 -3.85 11.62
C GLY A 149 12.33 -3.53 10.17
N TRP A 150 13.11 -4.13 9.26
CA TRP A 150 12.89 -4.02 7.82
C TRP A 150 12.13 -5.24 7.30
N ALA A 151 11.17 -4.99 6.42
CA ALA A 151 10.41 -5.98 5.69
C ALA A 151 10.50 -5.60 4.20
N GLY A 152 11.49 -6.13 3.50
CA GLY A 152 11.85 -5.65 2.16
C GLY A 152 12.37 -4.21 2.17
N PRO A 153 11.96 -3.34 1.22
CA PRO A 153 12.52 -2.00 1.09
C PRO A 153 11.99 -1.00 2.12
N TYR A 154 10.99 -1.36 2.91
CA TYR A 154 10.39 -0.46 3.90
C TYR A 154 10.52 -1.00 5.32
N ARG A 155 10.44 -0.07 6.27
CA ARG A 155 10.40 -0.36 7.69
C ARG A 155 8.99 -0.78 8.11
N LEU A 156 8.91 -1.74 9.02
CA LEU A 156 7.67 -2.23 9.61
C LEU A 156 7.57 -1.73 11.05
N TYR A 157 6.40 -1.20 11.39
CA TYR A 157 6.11 -0.68 12.73
C TYR A 157 4.96 -1.43 13.37
N LEU A 158 5.05 -1.63 14.68
CA LEU A 158 3.88 -1.89 15.52
C LEU A 158 3.33 -0.55 15.98
N VAL A 159 2.07 -0.30 15.68
CA VAL A 159 1.36 0.90 16.11
C VAL A 159 0.42 0.56 17.24
N ASN A 160 0.51 1.29 18.34
CA ASN A 160 -0.47 1.31 19.43
C ASN A 160 -0.96 2.73 19.58
N ALA A 161 -2.17 3.00 19.12
CA ALA A 161 -2.69 4.35 19.01
C ALA A 161 -3.96 4.52 19.86
N PRO A 162 -4.15 5.70 20.49
CA PRO A 162 -5.34 5.96 21.30
C PRO A 162 -6.60 5.80 20.45
N LYS A 163 -7.70 5.48 21.10
CA LYS A 163 -9.00 5.45 20.44
C LYS A 163 -9.38 6.87 20.00
N LEU A 164 -9.73 7.01 18.73
CA LEU A 164 -10.20 8.26 18.12
C LEU A 164 -11.66 8.56 18.47
#